data_AF-A0A7C6DKZ0-F1
#
_entry.id   AF-A0A7C6DKZ0-F1
#
_cell.length_a   1.000
_cell.length_b   1.000
_cell.length_c   1.000
_cell.angle_alpha   90.00
_cell.angle_beta   90.00
_cell.angle_gamma   90.00
#
_symmetry.space_group_name_H-M   'P 1'
#
loop_
_entity.id
_entity.type
_entity.pdbx_description
1 polymer ?
#
loop_
_entity_poly.entity_id
_entity_poly.type
_entity_poly.pdbx_seq_one_letter_code
_entity_poly.pdbx_strand_id
1 'polypeptide(L)'
;MKTDLTQLKLEGLATEDNLQGRLPNESEKKRGPYAVIECFEEIPCNPCVVSCRFNAIYPFENINDLPFVDFSECTGCAVCARVCPGLAIFIIDESMEGEKGTIMLPHEYLPLPEKGEQVMARGRDGSELFPATVTRIMKGGKGKTPLITLEVPKEHLQDVRSFSVISEEVTLLSSYEALELEEEAPVVCRCEGVDLDEIRDLIARGYKTVDEIKHRSRAGMGPCQGRSCRQVILNELARDAGVSLEEFEGGSFRPPATPVSMDILAKGSEEDAENI
;
A
#
# COMPACT_ATOMS: atom_id res chain seq x y z
N MET A 1 5.04 -13.61 -19.95
CA MET A 1 5.37 -14.85 -19.20
C MET A 1 4.59 -14.79 -17.90
N LYS A 2 3.80 -15.81 -17.54
CA LYS A 2 3.23 -15.87 -16.19
C LYS A 2 4.34 -16.39 -15.27
N THR A 3 4.84 -15.53 -14.39
CA THR A 3 5.82 -15.90 -13.39
C THR A 3 5.18 -16.90 -12.43
N ASP A 4 5.90 -17.96 -12.05
CA ASP A 4 5.42 -18.89 -11.05
C ASP A 4 5.38 -18.18 -9.68
N LEU A 5 4.18 -18.05 -9.13
CA LEU A 5 3.93 -17.41 -7.84
C LEU A 5 3.71 -18.44 -6.72
N THR A 6 3.87 -19.74 -6.98
CA THR A 6 3.54 -20.79 -6.01
C THR A 6 4.31 -20.62 -4.71
N GLN A 7 5.62 -20.35 -4.79
CA GLN A 7 6.45 -20.12 -3.60
C GLN A 7 6.12 -18.80 -2.90
N LEU A 8 5.93 -17.71 -3.65
CA LEU A 8 5.49 -16.42 -3.10
C LEU A 8 4.17 -16.56 -2.33
N LYS A 9 3.22 -17.34 -2.84
CA LYS A 9 1.92 -17.57 -2.18
C LYS A 9 2.02 -18.40 -0.90
N LEU A 10 3.05 -19.24 -0.78
CA LEU A 10 3.29 -20.07 0.40
C LEU A 10 4.10 -19.32 1.46
N GLU A 11 5.15 -18.62 1.06
CA GLU A 11 6.13 -18.02 1.97
C GLU A 11 5.89 -16.53 2.20
N GLY A 12 5.13 -15.88 1.32
CA GLY A 12 4.93 -14.42 1.33
C GLY A 12 6.14 -13.62 0.87
N LEU A 13 7.20 -14.27 0.38
CA LEU A 13 8.46 -13.65 -0.01
C LEU A 13 8.66 -13.71 -1.53
N ALA A 14 8.94 -12.56 -2.13
CA ALA A 14 9.26 -12.47 -3.55
C ALA A 14 10.70 -12.93 -3.80
N THR A 15 10.86 -13.85 -4.74
CA THR A 15 12.16 -14.35 -5.21
C THR A 15 12.67 -13.51 -6.39
N GLU A 16 13.94 -13.70 -6.78
CA GLU A 16 14.51 -13.05 -7.97
C GLU A 16 13.70 -13.35 -9.24
N ASP A 17 13.17 -14.58 -9.36
CA ASP A 17 12.31 -14.97 -10.46
C ASP A 17 11.01 -14.15 -10.49
N ASN A 18 10.45 -13.83 -9.32
CA ASN A 18 9.27 -12.96 -9.22
C ASN A 18 9.53 -11.53 -9.73
N LEU A 19 10.78 -11.07 -9.67
CA LEU A 19 11.20 -9.74 -10.10
C LEU A 19 11.53 -9.66 -11.60
N GLN A 20 11.55 -10.78 -12.32
CA GLN A 20 11.80 -10.79 -13.76
C GLN A 20 10.78 -9.90 -14.50
N GLY A 21 11.28 -8.99 -15.33
CA GLY A 21 10.47 -8.01 -16.06
C GLY A 21 9.96 -6.83 -15.22
N ARG A 22 10.33 -6.76 -13.94
CA ARG A 22 10.00 -5.65 -13.02
C ARG A 22 11.21 -4.80 -12.64
N LEU A 23 12.36 -5.08 -13.24
CA LEU A 23 13.62 -4.36 -13.02
C LEU A 23 14.11 -3.74 -14.35
N PRO A 24 14.71 -2.53 -14.30
CA PRO A 24 15.29 -1.89 -15.48
C PRO A 24 16.54 -2.61 -15.97
N ASN A 25 16.89 -2.38 -17.24
CA ASN A 25 18.19 -2.77 -17.78
C ASN A 25 19.32 -1.84 -17.29
N GLU A 26 20.58 -2.23 -17.53
CA GLU A 26 21.77 -1.50 -17.07
C GLU A 26 21.87 -0.07 -17.61
N SER A 27 21.33 0.21 -18.81
CA SER A 27 21.32 1.58 -19.35
C SER A 27 20.28 2.47 -18.65
N GLU A 28 19.12 1.92 -18.32
CA GLU A 28 18.03 2.63 -17.63
C GLU A 28 18.41 2.95 -16.18
N LYS A 29 19.06 2.02 -15.48
CA LYS A 29 19.57 2.23 -14.11
C LYS A 29 20.47 3.46 -13.97
N LYS A 30 21.21 3.82 -15.03
CA LYS A 30 22.15 4.95 -15.03
C LYS A 30 21.51 6.29 -15.39
N ARG A 31 20.25 6.31 -15.84
CA ARG A 31 19.59 7.53 -16.33
C ARG A 31 19.07 8.41 -15.21
N GLY A 32 18.71 7.81 -14.08
CA GLY A 32 18.11 8.50 -12.94
C GLY A 32 17.28 7.55 -12.09
N PRO A 33 16.48 8.09 -11.15
CA PRO A 33 15.63 7.30 -10.28
C PRO A 33 14.47 6.65 -11.05
N TYR A 34 14.10 5.44 -10.63
CA TYR A 34 13.03 4.65 -11.22
C TYR A 34 12.17 3.97 -10.15
N ALA A 35 10.94 3.61 -10.52
CA ALA A 35 10.02 2.91 -9.63
C ALA A 35 10.10 1.39 -9.84
N VAL A 36 10.34 0.63 -8.78
CA VAL A 36 10.18 -0.83 -8.74
C VAL A 36 8.86 -1.15 -8.06
N ILE A 37 8.01 -1.94 -8.73
CA ILE A 37 6.68 -2.30 -8.22
C ILE A 37 6.60 -3.80 -7.97
N GLU A 38 6.50 -4.18 -6.70
CA GLU A 38 6.37 -5.56 -6.21
C GLU A 38 4.90 -5.91 -5.90
N CYS A 39 4.00 -5.61 -6.83
CA CYS A 39 2.60 -6.00 -6.76
C CYS A 39 2.39 -7.27 -7.59
N PHE A 40 2.13 -8.39 -6.90
CA PHE A 40 2.05 -9.73 -7.52
C PHE A 40 0.63 -10.32 -7.52
N GLU A 41 -0.31 -9.68 -6.82
CA GLU A 41 -1.68 -10.17 -6.66
C GLU A 41 -2.65 -9.42 -7.58
N GLU A 42 -3.53 -10.16 -8.24
CA GLU A 42 -4.56 -9.63 -9.14
C GLU A 42 -5.75 -9.07 -8.34
N ILE A 43 -5.50 -7.96 -7.64
CA ILE A 43 -6.49 -7.25 -6.81
C ILE A 43 -7.05 -6.03 -7.56
N PRO A 44 -8.32 -5.61 -7.32
CA PRO A 44 -8.95 -4.50 -8.04
C PRO A 44 -8.40 -3.14 -7.57
N CYS A 45 -7.19 -2.80 -8.00
CA CYS A 45 -6.41 -1.65 -7.52
C CYS A 45 -5.56 -1.05 -8.63
N ASN A 46 -5.85 0.19 -9.05
CA ASN A 46 -5.09 0.94 -10.05
C ASN A 46 -4.57 2.35 -9.65
N PRO A 47 -4.46 2.79 -8.36
CA PRO A 47 -3.96 4.13 -8.03
C PRO A 47 -2.58 4.46 -8.62
N CYS A 48 -1.68 3.48 -8.74
CA CYS A 48 -0.36 3.69 -9.31
C CYS A 48 -0.43 4.13 -10.78
N VAL A 49 -1.26 3.47 -11.59
CA VAL A 49 -1.51 3.81 -12.99
C VAL A 49 -2.16 5.18 -13.11
N VAL A 50 -3.28 5.40 -12.39
CA VAL A 50 -4.07 6.63 -12.48
C VAL A 50 -3.29 7.87 -12.02
N SER A 51 -2.38 7.70 -11.06
CA SER A 51 -1.57 8.81 -10.53
C SER A 51 -0.32 9.13 -11.37
N CYS A 52 0.06 8.26 -12.29
CA CYS A 52 1.27 8.42 -13.10
C CYS A 52 1.08 9.47 -14.20
N ARG A 53 1.61 10.68 -13.97
CA ARG A 53 1.52 11.80 -14.95
C ARG A 53 2.40 11.63 -16.19
N PHE A 54 3.35 10.70 -16.13
CA PHE A 54 4.29 10.40 -17.21
C PHE A 54 3.82 9.23 -18.09
N ASN A 55 2.70 8.59 -17.74
CA ASN A 55 2.25 7.34 -18.37
C ASN A 55 3.31 6.23 -18.38
N ALA A 56 4.23 6.27 -17.42
CA ALA A 56 5.33 5.31 -17.27
C ALA A 56 4.89 3.98 -16.63
N ILE A 57 3.64 3.83 -16.24
CA ILE A 57 3.08 2.55 -15.80
C ILE A 57 2.06 2.18 -16.85
N TYR A 58 2.21 1.01 -17.46
CA TYR A 58 1.34 0.59 -18.55
C TYR A 58 -0.13 0.60 -18.11
N PRO A 59 -1.06 1.05 -18.98
CA PRO A 59 -2.47 1.13 -18.65
C PRO A 59 -3.04 -0.26 -18.40
N PHE A 60 -4.02 -0.33 -17.50
CA PHE A 60 -4.75 -1.56 -17.19
C PHE A 60 -5.93 -1.73 -18.14
N GLU A 61 -6.09 -2.91 -18.72
CA GLU A 61 -7.29 -3.31 -19.44
C GLU A 61 -8.36 -3.79 -18.44
N ASN A 62 -7.91 -4.50 -17.39
CA ASN A 62 -8.69 -4.94 -16.26
C ASN A 62 -8.13 -4.31 -14.98
N ILE A 63 -8.99 -3.87 -14.06
CA ILE A 63 -8.56 -3.28 -12.79
C ILE A 63 -7.72 -4.24 -11.91
N ASN A 64 -7.81 -5.54 -12.17
CA ASN A 64 -7.00 -6.58 -11.52
C ASN A 64 -5.65 -6.83 -12.20
N ASP A 65 -5.32 -6.13 -13.28
CA ASP A 65 -4.04 -6.28 -13.98
C ASP A 65 -2.87 -5.87 -13.07
N LEU A 66 -1.72 -6.49 -13.30
CA LEU A 66 -0.50 -6.18 -12.57
C LEU A 66 0.23 -4.98 -13.18
N PRO A 67 0.77 -4.07 -12.35
CA PRO A 67 1.53 -2.91 -12.84
C PRO A 67 2.91 -3.30 -13.37
N PHE A 68 3.19 -2.83 -14.58
CA PHE A 68 4.50 -2.88 -15.23
C PHE A 68 4.97 -1.48 -15.58
N VAL A 69 6.24 -1.19 -15.32
CA VAL A 69 6.84 0.13 -15.50
C VAL A 69 7.60 0.18 -16.81
N ASP A 70 7.30 1.19 -17.62
CA ASP A 70 8.17 1.62 -18.70
C ASP A 70 9.29 2.48 -18.12
N PHE A 71 10.46 1.88 -17.94
CA PHE A 71 11.63 2.54 -17.36
C PHE A 71 12.20 3.66 -18.23
N SER A 72 11.85 3.69 -19.53
CA SER A 72 12.24 4.77 -20.45
C SER A 72 11.41 6.04 -20.25
N GLU A 73 10.24 5.94 -19.63
CA GLU A 73 9.38 7.10 -19.31
C GLU A 73 9.36 7.41 -17.80
N CYS A 74 9.75 6.45 -16.95
CA CYS A 74 9.76 6.64 -15.50
C CYS A 74 10.82 7.65 -15.05
N THR A 75 10.39 8.62 -14.24
CA THR A 75 11.25 9.68 -13.68
C THR A 75 11.52 9.51 -12.18
N GLY A 76 11.00 8.45 -11.56
CA GLY A 76 11.18 8.21 -10.12
C GLY A 76 10.53 9.26 -9.22
N CYS A 77 9.51 10.00 -9.68
CA CYS A 77 8.89 11.11 -8.93
C CYS A 77 8.17 10.73 -7.62
N ALA A 78 8.06 9.43 -7.31
CA ALA A 78 7.45 8.86 -6.10
C ALA A 78 5.94 9.11 -5.89
N VAL A 79 5.23 9.68 -6.87
CA VAL A 79 3.77 9.91 -6.77
C VAL A 79 3.02 8.58 -6.61
N CYS A 80 3.38 7.56 -7.39
CA CYS A 80 2.77 6.23 -7.33
C CYS A 80 3.02 5.55 -5.97
N ALA A 81 4.23 5.66 -5.42
CA ALA A 81 4.58 5.09 -4.12
C ALA A 81 3.73 5.65 -2.98
N ARG A 82 3.45 6.95 -3.03
CA ARG A 82 2.66 7.64 -2.00
C ARG A 82 1.17 7.28 -1.97
N VAL A 83 0.65 6.80 -3.10
CA VAL A 83 -0.77 6.42 -3.24
C VAL A 83 -0.97 4.91 -3.24
N CYS A 84 0.11 4.12 -3.09
CA CYS A 84 0.03 2.68 -3.10
C CYS A 84 -0.56 2.18 -1.77
N PRO A 85 -1.76 1.60 -1.75
CA PRO A 85 -2.36 1.11 -0.51
C PRO A 85 -1.68 -0.15 0.04
N GLY A 86 -0.90 -0.86 -0.80
CA GLY A 86 -0.17 -2.08 -0.46
C GLY A 86 1.30 -1.86 -0.15
N LEU A 87 1.78 -0.61 -0.15
CA LEU A 87 3.19 -0.26 0.16
C LEU A 87 4.23 -1.00 -0.72
N ALA A 88 3.84 -1.37 -1.92
CA ALA A 88 4.58 -2.29 -2.80
C ALA A 88 5.45 -1.56 -3.84
N ILE A 89 5.71 -0.27 -3.67
CA ILE A 89 6.43 0.54 -4.65
C ILE A 89 7.62 1.21 -3.98
N PHE A 90 8.78 0.97 -4.56
CA PHE A 90 10.07 1.46 -4.08
C PHE A 90 10.69 2.33 -5.17
N ILE A 91 11.24 3.49 -4.79
CA ILE A 91 11.96 4.34 -5.76
C ILE A 91 13.44 4.14 -5.55
N ILE A 92 14.14 3.67 -6.58
CA ILE A 92 15.57 3.36 -6.52
C ILE A 92 16.32 4.33 -7.42
N ASP A 93 17.44 4.85 -6.94
CA ASP A 93 18.39 5.64 -7.71
C ASP A 93 19.79 5.04 -7.62
N GLU A 94 20.25 4.50 -8.74
CA GLU A 94 21.60 3.93 -8.94
C GLU A 94 22.49 4.82 -9.81
N SER A 95 21.95 5.92 -10.33
CA SER A 95 22.62 6.80 -11.28
C SER A 95 23.76 7.61 -10.67
N MET A 96 23.78 7.72 -9.34
CA MET A 96 24.79 8.44 -8.58
C MET A 96 26.19 7.84 -8.79
N GLU A 97 27.23 8.69 -8.81
CA GLU A 97 28.61 8.23 -8.86
C GLU A 97 29.01 7.53 -7.54
N GLY A 98 29.82 6.46 -7.63
CA GLY A 98 30.32 5.69 -6.49
C GLY A 98 29.57 4.39 -6.23
N GLU A 99 29.81 3.82 -5.05
CA GLU A 99 29.33 2.49 -4.61
C GLU A 99 27.96 2.52 -3.92
N LYS A 100 27.43 3.72 -3.65
CA LYS A 100 26.16 3.93 -2.96
C LYS A 100 25.09 4.42 -3.91
N GLY A 101 23.85 4.05 -3.63
CA GLY A 101 22.65 4.61 -4.25
C GLY A 101 21.61 4.94 -3.19
N THR A 102 20.40 5.25 -3.64
CA THR A 102 19.30 5.52 -2.71
C THR A 102 18.08 4.67 -3.00
N ILE A 103 17.37 4.31 -1.94
CA ILE A 103 16.07 3.65 -2.00
C ILE A 103 15.06 4.43 -1.16
N MET A 104 13.93 4.77 -1.75
CA MET A 104 12.81 5.40 -1.08
C MET A 104 11.74 4.35 -0.78
N LEU A 105 11.43 4.21 0.49
CA LEU A 105 10.53 3.21 1.04
C LEU A 105 9.27 3.89 1.62
N PRO A 106 8.09 3.30 1.44
CA PRO A 106 6.93 3.68 2.24
C PRO A 106 7.13 3.31 3.71
N HIS A 107 6.71 4.18 4.62
CA HIS A 107 6.84 3.95 6.06
C HIS A 107 5.62 4.48 6.80
N GLU A 108 4.86 3.58 7.45
CA GLU A 108 3.62 3.90 8.16
C GLU A 108 3.76 3.83 9.69
N TYR A 109 4.98 3.71 10.21
CA TYR A 109 5.23 3.69 11.65
C TYR A 109 5.67 5.07 12.16
N LEU A 110 5.35 5.33 13.43
CA LEU A 110 5.84 6.48 14.18
C LEU A 110 6.75 6.00 15.32
N PRO A 111 7.72 6.82 15.77
CA PRO A 111 8.08 8.13 15.22
C PRO A 111 8.75 8.01 13.84
N LEU A 112 8.61 9.06 13.01
CA LEU A 112 9.39 9.15 11.78
C LEU A 112 10.85 9.43 12.13
N PRO A 113 11.84 8.81 11.44
CA PRO A 113 13.24 9.13 11.66
C PRO A 113 13.55 10.57 11.19
N GLU A 114 14.69 11.09 11.63
CA GLU A 114 15.22 12.38 11.22
C GLU A 114 16.24 12.26 10.07
N LYS A 115 16.42 13.35 9.32
CA LYS A 115 17.41 13.38 8.24
C LYS A 115 18.82 13.29 8.84
N GLY A 116 19.60 12.32 8.39
CA GLY A 116 20.95 12.02 8.88
C GLY A 116 20.98 10.92 9.94
N GLU A 117 19.82 10.46 10.41
CA GLU A 117 19.73 9.38 11.40
C GLU A 117 20.16 8.03 10.80
N GLN A 118 20.75 7.19 11.66
CA GLN A 118 21.09 5.80 11.34
C GLN A 118 19.91 4.90 11.66
N VAL A 119 19.48 4.11 10.68
CA VAL A 119 18.41 3.11 10.81
C VAL A 119 18.92 1.75 10.38
N MET A 120 18.28 0.67 10.84
CA MET A 120 18.63 -0.68 10.42
C MET A 120 17.84 -1.04 9.17
N ALA A 121 18.50 -1.15 8.02
CA ALA A 121 17.86 -1.60 6.79
C ALA A 121 17.48 -3.09 6.90
N ARG A 122 16.31 -3.43 6.37
CA ARG A 122 15.73 -4.77 6.47
C ARG A 122 15.29 -5.31 5.12
N GLY A 123 15.43 -6.63 4.97
CA GLY A 123 15.03 -7.38 3.77
C GLY A 123 13.52 -7.57 3.63
N ARG A 124 13.11 -8.29 2.58
CA ARG A 124 11.72 -8.72 2.34
C ARG A 124 11.14 -9.56 3.48
N ASP A 125 11.99 -10.37 4.09
CA ASP A 125 11.67 -11.27 5.21
C ASP A 125 11.76 -10.57 6.58
N GLY A 126 12.11 -9.28 6.61
CA GLY A 126 12.30 -8.51 7.84
C GLY A 126 13.65 -8.75 8.53
N SER A 127 14.53 -9.58 7.96
CA SER A 127 15.89 -9.78 8.48
C SER A 127 16.69 -8.48 8.46
N GLU A 128 17.61 -8.34 9.42
CA GLU A 128 18.53 -7.20 9.48
C GLU A 128 19.62 -7.37 8.43
N LEU A 129 19.81 -6.35 7.60
CA LEU A 129 20.85 -6.35 6.58
C LEU A 129 22.07 -5.57 7.09
N PHE A 130 21.93 -4.25 7.24
CA PHE A 130 23.01 -3.37 7.68
C PHE A 130 22.46 -1.99 8.10
N PRO A 131 23.21 -1.21 8.89
CA PRO A 131 22.88 0.18 9.16
C PRO A 131 22.89 1.04 7.89
N ALA A 132 21.86 1.85 7.69
CA ALA A 132 21.67 2.75 6.56
C ALA A 132 21.37 4.17 7.05
N THR A 133 21.68 5.18 6.23
CA THR A 133 21.49 6.59 6.59
C THR A 133 20.23 7.16 5.94
N VAL A 134 19.39 7.83 6.72
CA VAL A 134 18.22 8.55 6.20
C VAL A 134 18.66 9.83 5.50
N THR A 135 18.43 9.94 4.19
CA THR A 135 18.85 11.12 3.41
C THR A 135 17.71 12.10 3.14
N ARG A 136 16.47 11.61 3.09
CA ARG A 136 15.29 12.43 2.80
C ARG A 136 14.04 11.84 3.43
N ILE A 137 13.18 12.72 3.94
CA ILE A 137 11.87 12.37 4.49
C ILE A 137 10.82 13.18 3.75
N MET A 138 9.83 12.49 3.19
CA MET A 138 8.62 13.08 2.64
C MET A 138 7.47 12.74 3.56
N LYS A 139 7.10 13.68 4.45
CA LYS A 139 5.99 13.48 5.39
C LYS A 139 4.70 13.10 4.64
N GLY A 140 3.96 12.18 5.23
CA GLY A 140 2.58 11.90 4.85
C GLY A 140 1.75 13.15 5.12
N GLY A 141 1.09 13.70 4.10
CA GLY A 141 -0.02 14.64 4.38
C GLY A 141 -1.22 13.85 4.88
N LYS A 142 -2.37 14.52 5.09
CA LYS A 142 -3.63 13.83 5.46
C LYS A 142 -3.89 12.61 4.55
N GLY A 143 -3.89 11.42 5.15
CA GLY A 143 -4.18 10.14 4.49
C GLY A 143 -3.13 9.65 3.47
N LYS A 144 -1.89 10.15 3.50
CA LYS A 144 -0.82 9.73 2.58
C LYS A 144 0.31 9.06 3.32
N THR A 145 0.84 7.97 2.79
CA THR A 145 1.99 7.28 3.38
C THR A 145 3.25 8.15 3.31
N PRO A 146 3.96 8.38 4.44
CA PRO A 146 5.30 8.94 4.44
C PRO A 146 6.26 8.10 3.59
N LEU A 147 7.18 8.77 2.90
CA LEU A 147 8.24 8.10 2.14
C LEU A 147 9.60 8.50 2.71
N ILE A 148 10.43 7.50 2.99
CA ILE A 148 11.75 7.66 3.63
C ILE A 148 12.81 7.16 2.67
N THR A 149 13.77 8.02 2.35
CA THR A 149 14.90 7.67 1.49
C THR A 149 16.10 7.29 2.33
N LEU A 150 16.63 6.10 2.07
CA LEU A 150 17.85 5.58 2.67
C LEU A 150 18.97 5.61 1.63
N GLU A 151 20.18 5.96 2.08
CA GLU A 151 21.42 5.70 1.34
C GLU A 151 21.93 4.30 1.69
N VAL A 152 22.12 3.46 0.67
CA VAL A 152 22.54 2.06 0.82
C VAL A 152 23.57 1.67 -0.26
N PRO A 153 24.39 0.63 -0.04
CA PRO A 153 25.25 0.07 -1.08
C PRO A 153 24.44 -0.39 -2.30
N LYS A 154 24.96 -0.15 -3.51
CA LYS A 154 24.24 -0.46 -4.76
C LYS A 154 23.86 -1.92 -4.90
N GLU A 155 24.74 -2.81 -4.43
CA GLU A 155 24.51 -4.27 -4.43
C GLU A 155 23.26 -4.69 -3.65
N HIS A 156 22.78 -3.86 -2.70
CA HIS A 156 21.65 -4.17 -1.84
C HIS A 156 20.38 -3.35 -2.12
N LEU A 157 20.36 -2.53 -3.17
CA LEU A 157 19.17 -1.72 -3.50
C LEU A 157 17.94 -2.56 -3.84
N GLN A 158 18.16 -3.78 -4.36
CA GLN A 158 17.06 -4.70 -4.64
C GLN A 158 16.69 -5.59 -3.45
N ASP A 159 17.43 -5.52 -2.33
CA ASP A 159 17.17 -6.34 -1.14
C ASP A 159 16.38 -5.60 -0.08
N VAL A 160 16.71 -4.32 0.12
CA VAL A 160 16.12 -3.49 1.17
C VAL A 160 14.64 -3.20 0.85
N ARG A 161 13.73 -3.54 1.75
CA ARG A 161 12.28 -3.32 1.58
C ARG A 161 11.61 -2.69 2.80
N SER A 162 12.30 -2.64 3.93
CA SER A 162 11.86 -1.92 5.12
C SER A 162 13.08 -1.47 5.94
N PHE A 163 12.82 -0.80 7.07
CA PHE A 163 13.86 -0.49 8.05
C PHE A 163 13.24 -0.40 9.45
N SER A 164 14.07 -0.47 10.48
CA SER A 164 13.70 -0.14 11.86
C SER A 164 14.60 0.97 12.39
N VAL A 165 14.04 1.86 13.21
CA VAL A 165 14.82 2.92 13.87
C VAL A 165 15.77 2.29 14.89
N ILE A 166 17.05 2.69 14.87
CA ILE A 166 18.06 2.25 15.83
C ILE A 166 18.04 3.25 16.99
N SER A 167 17.03 3.18 17.86
CA SER A 167 17.09 3.90 19.13
C SER A 167 17.22 2.90 20.27
N GLU A 168 18.13 3.19 21.21
CA GLU A 168 18.33 2.42 22.45
C GLU A 168 17.05 2.40 23.32
N GLU A 169 16.09 3.28 23.04
CA GLU A 169 14.79 3.34 23.70
C GLU A 169 13.83 2.24 23.21
N VAL A 170 13.99 1.74 21.97
CA VAL A 170 13.07 0.74 21.38
C VAL A 170 13.35 -0.69 21.86
N THR A 171 14.56 -0.99 22.31
CA THR A 171 14.87 -2.29 22.94
C THR A 171 14.27 -2.42 24.35
N LEU A 172 13.93 -1.32 25.02
CA LEU A 172 13.30 -1.33 26.35
C LEU A 172 11.75 -1.31 26.30
N LEU A 173 11.16 -1.06 25.13
CA LEU A 173 9.72 -1.08 24.87
C LEU A 173 9.09 -2.49 24.85
N SER A 174 9.67 -3.44 25.60
CA SER A 174 8.96 -4.66 26.01
C SER A 174 7.95 -4.41 27.14
N SER A 175 7.97 -3.22 27.75
CA SER A 175 6.96 -2.75 28.70
C SER A 175 6.33 -1.46 28.18
N TYR A 176 5.09 -1.57 27.71
CA TYR A 176 4.22 -0.50 27.22
C TYR A 176 4.16 0.69 28.19
N GLU A 177 4.72 1.83 27.80
CA GLU A 177 4.14 3.14 28.09
C GLU A 177 4.00 3.86 26.74
N ALA A 178 2.75 4.10 26.33
CA ALA A 178 2.44 4.76 25.08
C ALA A 178 2.99 6.19 25.12
N LEU A 179 3.87 6.53 24.18
CA LEU A 179 4.29 7.91 23.95
C LEU A 179 3.05 8.77 23.65
N GLU A 180 2.86 9.84 24.41
CA GLU A 180 1.82 10.85 24.19
C GLU A 180 2.14 11.66 22.91
N LEU A 181 1.90 11.07 21.76
CA LEU A 181 1.79 11.79 20.48
C LEU A 181 0.37 12.38 20.40
N GLU A 182 0.21 13.54 19.75
CA GLU A 182 -1.12 14.00 19.33
C GLU A 182 -1.68 12.94 18.37
N GLU A 183 -2.55 12.07 18.87
CA GLU A 183 -3.12 10.96 18.11
C GLU A 183 -3.99 11.54 16.98
N GLU A 184 -3.45 11.58 15.76
CA GLU A 184 -4.29 11.66 14.57
C GLU A 184 -5.16 10.41 14.52
N ALA A 185 -6.47 10.59 14.39
CA ALA A 185 -7.42 9.49 14.39
C ALA A 185 -7.07 8.44 13.31
N PRO A 186 -7.07 7.14 13.65
CA PRO A 186 -6.76 6.09 12.68
C PRO A 186 -7.66 6.13 11.45
N VAL A 187 -7.07 6.00 10.25
CA VAL A 187 -7.84 5.93 9.00
C VAL A 187 -8.61 4.62 8.93
N VAL A 188 -9.94 4.71 8.88
CA VAL A 188 -10.83 3.55 8.78
C VAL A 188 -11.08 3.17 7.32
N CYS A 189 -11.46 4.12 6.46
CA CYS A 189 -11.68 3.88 5.04
C CYS A 189 -10.56 4.47 4.19
N ARG A 190 -9.56 3.64 3.85
CA ARG A 190 -8.43 4.06 2.99
C ARG A 190 -8.84 4.54 1.60
N CYS A 191 -9.94 4.02 1.04
CA CYS A 191 -10.39 4.39 -0.30
C CYS A 191 -10.98 5.81 -0.35
N GLU A 192 -11.73 6.20 0.68
CA GLU A 192 -12.42 7.49 0.73
C GLU A 192 -11.75 8.49 1.68
N GLY A 193 -10.70 8.06 2.39
CA GLY A 193 -9.94 8.89 3.34
C GLY A 193 -10.68 9.20 4.64
N VAL A 194 -11.60 8.35 5.07
CA VAL A 194 -12.43 8.54 6.28
C VAL A 194 -11.71 8.00 7.51
N ASP A 195 -11.54 8.83 8.53
CA ASP A 195 -10.93 8.48 9.81
C ASP A 195 -11.95 8.03 10.87
N LEU A 196 -11.44 7.50 11.98
CA LEU A 196 -12.26 6.96 13.07
C LEU A 196 -13.10 8.04 13.76
N ASP A 197 -12.57 9.25 13.88
CA ASP A 197 -13.26 10.35 14.51
C ASP A 197 -14.47 10.78 13.68
N GLU A 198 -14.36 10.84 12.35
CA GLU A 198 -15.48 11.10 11.46
C GLU A 198 -16.60 10.06 11.64
N ILE A 199 -16.26 8.77 11.78
CA ILE A 199 -17.24 7.71 12.04
C ILE A 199 -17.92 7.93 13.40
N ARG A 200 -17.16 8.20 14.46
CA ARG A 200 -17.69 8.45 15.81
C ARG A 200 -18.57 9.69 15.87
N ASP A 201 -18.20 10.74 15.16
CA ASP A 201 -18.96 11.97 15.01
C ASP A 201 -20.34 11.71 14.42
N LEU A 202 -20.41 10.84 13.40
CA LEU A 202 -21.67 10.43 12.80
C LEU A 202 -22.52 9.61 13.78
N ILE A 203 -21.91 8.67 14.49
CA ILE A 203 -22.61 7.88 15.51
C ILE A 203 -23.18 8.79 16.61
N ALA A 204 -22.39 9.76 17.07
CA ALA A 204 -22.81 10.76 18.06
C ALA A 204 -23.95 11.66 17.56
N ARG A 205 -24.03 11.91 16.25
CA ARG A 205 -25.16 12.61 15.61
C ARG A 205 -26.42 11.74 15.47
N GLY A 206 -26.35 10.47 15.86
CA GLY A 206 -27.49 9.56 15.94
C GLY A 206 -27.65 8.62 14.76
N TYR A 207 -26.66 8.50 13.87
CA TYR A 207 -26.68 7.45 12.84
C TYR A 207 -26.40 6.09 13.48
N LYS A 208 -27.24 5.09 13.20
CA LYS A 208 -27.24 3.80 13.91
C LYS A 208 -27.00 2.60 13.00
N THR A 209 -26.90 2.80 11.69
CA THR A 209 -26.71 1.71 10.73
C THR A 209 -25.49 1.92 9.84
N VAL A 210 -24.89 0.82 9.38
CA VAL A 210 -23.75 0.87 8.43
C VAL A 210 -24.14 1.62 7.16
N ASP A 211 -25.36 1.43 6.68
CA ASP A 211 -25.84 2.09 5.46
C ASP A 211 -25.97 3.61 5.65
N GLU A 212 -26.43 4.10 6.81
CA GLU A 212 -26.45 5.53 7.10
C GLU A 212 -25.05 6.14 7.15
N ILE A 213 -24.13 5.47 7.86
CA ILE A 213 -22.72 5.89 7.92
C ILE A 213 -22.13 5.92 6.50
N LYS A 214 -22.31 4.85 5.72
CA LYS A 214 -21.87 4.74 4.32
C LYS A 214 -22.44 5.85 3.45
N HIS A 215 -23.75 6.16 3.53
CA HIS A 215 -24.34 7.24 2.73
C HIS A 215 -23.79 8.61 3.11
N ARG A 216 -23.41 8.80 4.38
CA ARG A 216 -22.97 10.10 4.88
C ARG A 216 -21.47 10.35 4.69
N SER A 217 -20.61 9.38 5.00
CA SER A 217 -19.15 9.49 4.88
C SER A 217 -18.58 8.90 3.59
N ARG A 218 -19.39 8.18 2.81
CA ARG A 218 -18.96 7.34 1.68
C ARG A 218 -18.10 6.13 2.07
N ALA A 219 -17.80 5.93 3.36
CA ALA A 219 -17.02 4.78 3.81
C ALA A 219 -17.64 3.46 3.33
N GLY A 220 -16.85 2.66 2.60
CA GLY A 220 -17.30 1.42 1.97
C GLY A 220 -17.85 1.55 0.55
N MET A 221 -17.89 2.77 -0.03
CA MET A 221 -18.25 2.99 -1.44
C MET A 221 -17.07 2.93 -2.41
N GLY A 222 -15.83 2.86 -1.90
CA GLY A 222 -14.64 2.72 -2.72
C GLY A 222 -14.58 1.41 -3.51
N PRO A 223 -13.58 1.22 -4.38
CA PRO A 223 -13.44 0.01 -5.20
C PRO A 223 -13.35 -1.28 -4.38
N CYS A 224 -12.89 -1.20 -3.14
CA CYS A 224 -12.85 -2.35 -2.22
C CYS A 224 -14.24 -2.81 -1.75
N GLN A 225 -15.28 -1.98 -1.92
CA GLN A 225 -16.68 -2.22 -1.50
C GLN A 225 -16.82 -2.57 -0.01
N GLY A 226 -16.05 -1.89 0.85
CA GLY A 226 -16.19 -2.02 2.31
C GLY A 226 -15.50 -3.23 2.93
N ARG A 227 -14.72 -4.01 2.17
CA ARG A 227 -14.01 -5.20 2.67
C ARG A 227 -13.12 -4.92 3.89
N SER A 228 -12.47 -3.76 3.95
CA SER A 228 -11.58 -3.38 5.05
C SER A 228 -12.30 -2.60 6.16
N CYS A 229 -13.12 -1.62 5.80
CA CYS A 229 -13.67 -0.66 6.75
C CYS A 229 -15.00 -1.08 7.39
N ARG A 230 -15.79 -1.94 6.75
CA ARG A 230 -17.16 -2.27 7.20
C ARG A 230 -17.20 -2.89 8.59
N GLN A 231 -16.28 -3.82 8.89
CA GLN A 231 -16.22 -4.47 10.21
C GLN A 231 -15.84 -3.49 11.31
N VAL A 232 -14.94 -2.54 11.03
CA VAL A 232 -14.57 -1.49 11.97
C VAL A 232 -15.77 -0.60 12.29
N ILE A 233 -16.54 -0.21 11.27
CA ILE A 233 -17.75 0.61 11.45
C ILE A 233 -18.81 -0.14 12.27
N LEU A 234 -19.02 -1.43 11.98
CA LEU A 234 -19.92 -2.30 12.76
C LEU A 234 -19.49 -2.37 14.23
N ASN A 235 -18.20 -2.52 14.50
CA ASN A 235 -17.66 -2.54 15.87
C ASN A 235 -17.94 -1.24 16.62
N GLU A 236 -17.75 -0.08 16.00
CA GLU A 236 -18.02 1.20 16.66
C GLU A 236 -19.52 1.42 16.90
N LEU A 237 -20.38 1.01 15.96
CA LEU A 237 -21.83 1.04 16.14
C LEU A 237 -22.30 0.11 17.27
N ALA A 238 -21.78 -1.12 17.31
CA ALA A 238 -22.07 -2.07 18.38
C ALA A 238 -21.61 -1.56 19.75
N ARG A 239 -20.43 -0.94 19.79
CA ARG A 239 -19.88 -0.33 20.99
C ARG A 239 -20.75 0.82 21.51
N ASP A 240 -21.22 1.70 20.63
CA ASP A 240 -22.10 2.81 20.99
C ASP A 240 -23.50 2.33 21.43
N ALA A 241 -24.03 1.31 20.77
CA ALA A 241 -25.31 0.71 21.14
C ALA A 241 -25.25 -0.18 22.39
N GLY A 242 -24.05 -0.58 22.84
CA GLY A 242 -23.84 -1.45 24.00
C GLY A 242 -24.31 -2.89 23.78
N VAL A 243 -24.35 -3.34 22.52
CA VAL A 243 -24.83 -4.69 22.13
C VAL A 243 -23.73 -5.51 21.47
N SER A 244 -23.94 -6.83 21.37
CA SER A 244 -23.00 -7.69 20.65
C SER A 244 -23.09 -7.48 19.13
N LEU A 245 -22.00 -7.76 18.42
CA LEU A 245 -21.96 -7.65 16.95
C LEU A 245 -22.97 -8.53 16.23
N GLU A 246 -23.39 -9.62 16.86
CA GLU A 246 -24.36 -10.57 16.33
C GLU A 246 -25.76 -9.95 16.21
N GLU A 247 -26.04 -8.90 16.99
CA GLU A 247 -27.31 -8.17 16.95
C GLU A 247 -27.35 -7.11 15.84
N PHE A 248 -26.22 -6.83 15.18
CA PHE A 248 -26.15 -5.90 14.07
C PHE A 248 -26.32 -6.59 12.71
N GLU A 249 -27.29 -6.13 11.93
CA GLU A 249 -27.39 -6.52 10.52
C GLU A 249 -26.21 -5.93 9.75
N GLY A 250 -25.42 -6.79 9.11
CA GLY A 250 -24.23 -6.39 8.37
C GLY A 250 -24.48 -5.50 7.13
N GLY A 251 -25.71 -5.07 6.83
CA GLY A 251 -26.01 -4.36 5.60
C GLY A 251 -25.94 -5.24 4.34
N SER A 252 -26.34 -4.66 3.20
CA SER A 252 -26.57 -5.44 1.97
C SER A 252 -25.29 -5.72 1.16
N PHE A 253 -25.09 -6.98 0.79
CA PHE A 253 -24.12 -7.38 -0.23
C PHE A 253 -24.78 -7.36 -1.59
N ARG A 254 -24.14 -6.73 -2.57
CA ARG A 254 -24.68 -6.61 -3.94
C ARG A 254 -23.70 -7.16 -4.97
N PRO A 255 -24.21 -7.86 -6.00
CA PRO A 255 -23.38 -8.23 -7.14
C PRO A 255 -22.95 -7.00 -7.95
N PRO A 256 -21.82 -7.06 -8.67
CA PRO A 256 -20.88 -8.18 -8.68
C PRO A 256 -19.99 -8.18 -7.42
N ALA A 257 -19.62 -9.37 -6.93
CA ALA A 257 -18.79 -9.50 -5.72
C ALA A 257 -17.42 -8.80 -5.88
N THR A 258 -16.88 -8.77 -7.10
CA THR A 258 -15.70 -8.01 -7.50
C THR A 258 -16.06 -7.11 -8.68
N PRO A 259 -15.37 -5.97 -8.90
CA PRO A 259 -15.59 -5.16 -10.09
C PRO A 259 -15.39 -5.98 -11.36
N VAL A 260 -16.36 -5.91 -12.29
CA VAL A 260 -16.30 -6.55 -13.60
C VAL A 260 -16.36 -5.46 -14.66
N SER A 261 -15.57 -5.61 -15.73
CA SER A 261 -15.62 -4.68 -16.87
C SER A 261 -17.01 -4.68 -17.51
N MET A 262 -17.51 -3.50 -17.86
CA MET A 262 -18.78 -3.36 -18.57
C MET A 262 -18.76 -4.05 -19.93
N ASP A 263 -17.60 -4.17 -20.58
CA ASP A 263 -17.44 -4.87 -21.85
C ASP A 263 -17.73 -6.38 -21.71
N ILE A 264 -17.30 -6.99 -20.61
CA ILE A 264 -17.61 -8.40 -20.31
C ILE A 264 -19.11 -8.59 -20.10
N LEU A 265 -19.75 -7.68 -19.36
CA LEU A 265 -21.20 -7.72 -19.15
C LEU A 265 -21.98 -7.48 -20.45
N ALA A 266 -21.46 -6.63 -21.34
CA ALA A 266 -22.07 -6.30 -22.62
C ALA A 266 -21.96 -7.44 -23.65
N LYS A 267 -20.88 -8.21 -23.62
CA LYS A 267 -20.65 -9.34 -24.52
C LYS A 267 -21.58 -10.52 -24.26
N GLY A 268 -22.03 -10.71 -23.01
CA GLY A 268 -22.87 -11.86 -22.63
C GLY A 268 -22.12 -13.20 -22.79
N SER A 269 -22.54 -14.24 -22.07
CA SER A 269 -21.93 -15.57 -22.20
C SER A 269 -22.38 -16.22 -23.53
N GLU A 270 -21.61 -16.06 -24.60
CA GLU A 270 -21.77 -16.90 -25.79
C GLU A 270 -21.10 -18.29 -25.63
N GLU A 271 -20.34 -18.55 -24.55
CA GLU A 271 -19.50 -19.77 -24.45
C GLU A 271 -19.77 -20.76 -23.30
N ASP A 272 -20.70 -20.51 -22.36
CA ASP A 272 -20.83 -21.38 -21.15
C ASP A 272 -22.04 -22.33 -21.13
N ALA A 273 -22.71 -22.58 -22.27
CA ALA A 273 -23.87 -23.48 -22.31
C ALA A 273 -23.56 -24.97 -22.57
N GLU A 274 -22.30 -25.36 -22.83
CA GLU A 274 -21.97 -26.73 -23.25
C GLU A 274 -21.13 -27.58 -22.30
N ASN A 275 -20.71 -27.10 -21.12
CA ASN A 275 -20.02 -27.97 -20.16
C ASN A 275 -20.42 -27.67 -18.70
N ILE A 276 -21.53 -28.28 -18.27
CA ILE A 276 -21.81 -28.62 -16.86
C ILE A 276 -21.27 -30.03 -16.61
#